data_AF-A0A960VG59-F1
#
_entry.id   AF-A0A960VG59-F1
#
_cell.length_a   1.000
_cell.length_b   1.000
_cell.length_c   1.000
_cell.angle_alpha   90.00
_cell.angle_beta   90.00
_cell.angle_gamma   90.00
#
_symmetry.space_group_name_H-M   'P 1'
#
loop_
_entity.id
_entity.type
_entity.pdbx_description
1 polymer ?
#
loop_
_entity_poly.entity_id
_entity_poly.type
_entity_poly.pdbx_seq_one_letter_code
_entity_poly.pdbx_strand_id
1 'polypeptide(L)'
;MNAAADLDQLPNSAFRYDAQDGLTEFLAGVMLFVVARSIESPHLAWVPAMLVFPMRFGLRFFKERITWPRIGYVKLRSEERPDFGRGVLAYLAAVIFLMASFQWIFGDITSWRSWMKWLPLLVAGFCSGGFVHMAQRTGFARHWFLVVVCLGWGVACSLMAVPSAYEGLKRWALGLGLVNLLMGLVVLLVFMRTHPVRAAGAGDGSP
;
A
#
# COMPACT_ATOMS: atom_id res chain seq x y z
N MET A 1 1.05 -21.40 -29.61
CA MET A 1 0.68 -20.49 -28.49
C MET A 1 -0.61 -21.03 -27.90
N ASN A 2 -0.61 -21.42 -26.62
CA ASN A 2 -1.81 -21.96 -25.96
C ASN A 2 -2.70 -20.80 -25.52
N ALA A 3 -3.83 -20.59 -26.21
CA ALA A 3 -4.75 -19.49 -25.92
C ALA A 3 -5.22 -19.45 -24.44
N ALA A 4 -5.33 -20.60 -23.78
CA ALA A 4 -5.67 -20.68 -22.36
C ALA A 4 -4.60 -20.07 -21.43
N ALA A 5 -3.31 -20.29 -21.73
CA ALA A 5 -2.21 -19.74 -20.93
C ALA A 5 -2.03 -18.23 -21.12
N ASP A 6 -2.49 -17.70 -22.25
CA ASP A 6 -2.46 -16.26 -22.57
C ASP A 6 -3.60 -15.52 -21.83
N LEU A 7 -4.78 -16.14 -21.73
CA LEU A 7 -5.94 -15.58 -21.03
C LEU A 7 -5.69 -15.43 -19.52
N ASP A 8 -4.97 -16.36 -18.90
CA ASP A 8 -4.63 -16.30 -17.46
C ASP A 8 -3.67 -15.14 -17.11
N GLN A 9 -2.95 -14.60 -18.08
CA GLN A 9 -1.97 -13.51 -17.87
C GLN A 9 -2.56 -12.11 -18.09
N LEU A 10 -3.68 -12.01 -18.82
CA LEU A 10 -4.37 -10.74 -19.11
C LEU A 10 -4.76 -9.94 -17.85
N PRO A 11 -5.25 -10.55 -16.75
CA PRO A 11 -5.59 -9.80 -15.55
C PRO A 11 -4.37 -9.15 -14.89
N ASN A 12 -3.23 -9.85 -14.84
CA ASN A 12 -2.01 -9.34 -14.22
C ASN A 12 -1.37 -8.24 -15.06
N SER A 13 -1.40 -8.36 -16.39
CA SER A 13 -0.87 -7.32 -17.28
C SER A 13 -1.68 -6.03 -17.17
N ALA A 14 -3.01 -6.12 -17.17
CA ALA A 14 -3.86 -4.95 -16.99
C ALA A 14 -3.77 -4.34 -15.58
N PHE A 15 -3.62 -5.17 -14.53
CA PHE A 15 -3.34 -4.67 -13.19
C PHE A 15 -1.99 -3.92 -13.11
N ARG A 16 -0.96 -4.47 -13.76
CA ARG A 16 0.36 -3.83 -13.87
C ARG A 16 0.27 -2.48 -14.58
N TYR A 17 -0.50 -2.37 -15.65
CA TYR A 17 -0.73 -1.09 -16.34
C TYR A 17 -1.44 -0.07 -15.46
N ASP A 18 -2.48 -0.49 -14.73
CA ASP A 18 -3.23 0.39 -13.83
C ASP A 18 -2.38 0.86 -12.62
N ALA A 19 -1.45 0.03 -12.16
CA ALA A 19 -0.54 0.35 -11.07
C ALA A 19 0.72 1.13 -11.51
N GLN A 20 0.89 1.45 -12.79
CA GLN A 20 2.14 2.07 -13.28
C GLN A 20 2.27 3.55 -12.90
N ASP A 21 1.16 4.22 -12.60
CA ASP A 21 1.09 5.67 -12.41
C ASP A 21 1.67 6.19 -11.09
N GLY A 22 1.91 5.35 -10.08
CA GLY A 22 2.44 5.77 -8.77
C GLY A 22 1.42 6.52 -7.89
N LEU A 23 0.18 6.67 -8.36
CA LEU A 23 -0.86 7.43 -7.64
C LEU A 23 -1.29 6.72 -6.36
N THR A 24 -1.32 5.38 -6.39
CA THR A 24 -1.67 4.56 -5.23
C THR A 24 -0.66 4.76 -4.10
N GLU A 25 0.64 4.74 -4.42
CA GLU A 25 1.72 4.97 -3.46
C GLU A 25 1.70 6.40 -2.92
N PHE A 26 1.44 7.39 -3.79
CA PHE A 26 1.29 8.79 -3.37
C PHE A 26 0.14 8.95 -2.35
N LEU A 27 -1.05 8.43 -2.67
CA LEU A 27 -2.22 8.51 -1.78
C LEU A 27 -2.03 7.70 -0.49
N ALA A 28 -1.39 6.54 -0.56
CA ALA A 28 -1.02 5.76 0.62
C ALA A 28 -0.07 6.56 1.53
N GLY A 29 0.88 7.30 0.96
CA GLY A 29 1.74 8.22 1.67
C GLY A 29 0.95 9.28 2.44
N VAL A 30 0.06 10.01 1.75
CA VAL A 30 -0.83 11.01 2.37
C VAL A 30 -1.66 10.39 3.51
N MET A 31 -2.22 9.21 3.29
CA MET A 31 -3.02 8.53 4.29
C MET A 31 -2.23 8.17 5.55
N LEU A 32 -0.97 7.74 5.40
CA LEU A 32 -0.10 7.43 6.52
C LEU A 32 0.26 8.68 7.35
N PHE A 33 0.39 9.86 6.72
CA PHE A 33 0.53 11.12 7.45
C PHE A 33 -0.72 11.44 8.27
N VAL A 34 -1.92 11.19 7.72
CA VAL A 34 -3.18 11.37 8.48
C VAL A 34 -3.25 10.39 9.66
N VAL A 35 -2.89 9.12 9.45
CA VAL A 35 -2.80 8.12 10.53
C VAL A 35 -1.85 8.60 11.64
N ALA A 36 -0.66 9.08 11.27
CA ALA A 36 0.29 9.61 12.23
C ALA A 36 -0.29 10.79 13.04
N ARG A 37 -1.01 11.70 12.38
CA ARG A 37 -1.67 12.82 13.05
C ARG A 37 -2.79 12.37 13.98
N SER A 38 -3.57 11.37 13.59
CA SER A 38 -4.66 10.82 14.39
C SER A 38 -4.17 10.16 15.68
N ILE A 39 -2.96 9.62 15.71
CA ILE A 39 -2.36 9.03 16.92
C ILE A 39 -2.13 10.09 18.01
N GLU A 40 -1.86 11.34 17.64
CA GLU A 40 -1.64 12.44 18.61
C GLU A 40 -2.94 13.00 19.20
N SER A 41 -4.08 12.68 18.61
CA SER A 41 -5.35 13.35 18.88
C SER A 41 -6.48 12.33 18.93
N PRO A 42 -6.96 11.93 20.13
CA PRO A 42 -8.03 10.93 20.27
C PRO A 42 -9.29 11.27 19.46
N HIS A 43 -9.63 12.55 19.34
CA HIS A 43 -10.76 13.05 18.56
C HIS A 43 -10.60 12.84 17.04
N LEU A 44 -9.40 12.53 16.54
CA LEU A 44 -9.11 12.23 15.14
C LEU A 44 -8.92 10.73 14.88
N ALA A 45 -9.07 9.87 15.89
CA ALA A 45 -8.85 8.43 15.75
C ALA A 45 -9.79 7.77 14.71
N TRP A 46 -10.97 8.35 14.47
CA TRP A 46 -11.93 7.88 13.46
C TRP A 46 -11.59 8.33 12.03
N VAL A 47 -10.73 9.34 11.86
CA VAL A 47 -10.42 9.95 10.55
C VAL A 47 -9.80 8.95 9.57
N PRO A 48 -8.81 8.11 9.95
CA PRO A 48 -8.26 7.13 9.01
C PRO A 48 -9.32 6.13 8.54
N ALA A 49 -10.19 5.65 9.44
CA ALA A 49 -11.28 4.75 9.08
C ALA A 49 -12.28 5.41 8.11
N MET A 50 -12.63 6.69 8.35
CA MET A 50 -13.45 7.47 7.43
C MET A 50 -12.75 7.79 6.12
N LEU A 51 -11.42 7.76 6.02
CA LEU A 51 -10.68 7.97 4.78
C LEU A 51 -10.51 6.68 3.96
N VAL A 52 -10.45 5.49 4.58
CA VAL A 52 -10.38 4.20 3.86
C VAL A 52 -11.55 4.05 2.89
N PHE A 53 -12.77 4.39 3.34
CA PHE A 53 -13.99 4.21 2.55
C PHE A 53 -14.05 5.07 1.26
N PRO A 54 -13.84 6.40 1.33
CA PRO A 54 -13.77 7.25 0.14
C PRO A 54 -12.47 7.07 -0.63
N MET A 55 -11.42 6.44 -0.08
CA MET A 55 -10.13 6.25 -0.80
C MET A 55 -10.34 5.57 -2.16
N ARG A 56 -11.25 4.59 -2.25
CA ARG A 56 -11.59 3.95 -3.54
C ARG A 56 -12.17 4.96 -4.54
N PHE A 57 -13.04 5.85 -4.09
CA PHE A 57 -13.64 6.89 -4.91
C PHE A 57 -12.63 7.99 -5.27
N GLY A 58 -11.80 8.40 -4.31
CA GLY A 58 -10.74 9.39 -4.51
C GLY A 58 -9.70 8.90 -5.50
N LEU A 59 -9.21 7.67 -5.34
CA LEU A 59 -8.29 7.05 -6.29
C LEU A 59 -8.90 7.03 -7.69
N ARG A 60 -10.15 6.61 -7.82
CA ARG A 60 -10.86 6.64 -9.10
C ARG A 60 -10.92 8.05 -9.67
N PHE A 61 -11.39 9.04 -8.90
CA PHE A 61 -11.47 10.44 -9.31
C PHE A 61 -10.13 10.99 -9.82
N PHE A 62 -9.04 10.75 -9.10
CA PHE A 62 -7.70 11.15 -9.52
C PHE A 62 -7.25 10.42 -10.78
N LYS A 63 -7.58 9.13 -10.92
CA LYS A 63 -7.30 8.37 -12.14
C LYS A 63 -8.08 8.88 -13.35
N GLU A 64 -9.35 9.27 -13.20
CA GLU A 64 -10.13 9.81 -14.33
C GLU A 64 -9.56 11.15 -14.82
N ARG A 65 -8.96 11.93 -13.91
CA ARG A 65 -8.34 13.23 -14.20
C ARG A 65 -6.91 13.12 -14.73
N ILE A 66 -6.12 12.20 -14.20
CA ILE A 66 -4.68 12.12 -14.45
C ILE A 66 -4.35 10.90 -15.32
N THR A 67 -4.69 9.70 -14.89
CA THR A 67 -4.20 8.47 -15.53
C THR A 67 -4.95 8.14 -16.82
N TRP A 68 -6.28 8.10 -16.78
CA TRP A 68 -7.11 7.62 -17.90
C TRP A 68 -7.03 8.46 -19.18
N PRO A 69 -6.90 9.80 -19.15
CA PRO A 69 -6.70 10.58 -20.37
C PRO A 69 -5.39 10.25 -21.11
N ARG A 70 -4.44 9.59 -20.44
CA ARG A 70 -3.10 9.28 -21.00
C ARG A 70 -3.02 7.86 -21.54
N ILE A 71 -3.59 6.89 -20.82
CA ILE A 71 -3.48 5.45 -21.15
C ILE A 71 -4.81 4.79 -21.55
N GLY A 72 -5.92 5.53 -21.48
CA GLY A 72 -7.27 4.97 -21.64
C GLY A 72 -7.78 4.32 -20.35
N TYR A 73 -9.07 3.94 -20.36
CA TYR A 73 -9.70 3.21 -19.26
C TYR A 73 -10.11 1.82 -19.72
N VAL A 74 -9.58 0.80 -19.05
CA VAL A 74 -10.03 -0.58 -19.21
C VAL A 74 -10.66 -1.02 -17.88
N LYS A 75 -11.96 -1.29 -17.90
CA LYS A 75 -12.67 -1.83 -16.74
C LYS A 75 -12.24 -3.28 -16.56
N LEU A 76 -11.32 -3.51 -15.62
CA LEU A 76 -10.93 -4.85 -15.22
C LEU A 76 -12.13 -5.58 -14.62
N ARG A 77 -12.44 -6.78 -15.13
CA ARG A 77 -13.38 -7.68 -14.47
C ARG A 77 -12.73 -8.10 -13.15
N SER A 78 -13.37 -7.81 -12.03
CA SER A 78 -12.89 -8.22 -10.72
C SER A 78 -13.06 -9.72 -10.59
N GLU A 79 -12.01 -10.48 -10.89
CA GLU A 79 -11.88 -11.84 -10.37
C GLU A 79 -11.49 -11.73 -8.91
N GLU A 80 -12.48 -11.44 -8.05
CA GLU A 80 -12.34 -11.73 -6.65
C GLU A 80 -12.26 -13.25 -6.53
N ARG A 81 -11.04 -13.77 -6.36
CA ARG A 81 -10.84 -15.18 -6.07
C ARG A 81 -11.58 -15.48 -4.76
N PRO A 82 -12.45 -16.51 -4.71
CA PRO A 82 -13.27 -16.81 -3.55
C PRO A 82 -12.45 -17.03 -2.26
N ASP A 83 -11.17 -17.39 -2.39
CA ASP A 83 -10.27 -17.63 -1.25
C ASP A 83 -9.39 -16.43 -0.85
N PHE A 84 -9.50 -15.28 -1.52
CA PHE A 84 -8.65 -14.12 -1.19
C PHE A 84 -8.82 -13.68 0.27
N GLY A 85 -10.07 -13.62 0.76
CA GLY A 85 -10.35 -13.26 2.15
C GLY A 85 -9.77 -14.25 3.16
N ARG A 86 -9.81 -15.56 2.87
CA ARG A 86 -9.21 -16.60 3.71
C ARG A 86 -7.70 -16.46 3.76
N GLY A 87 -7.06 -16.18 2.62
CA GLY A 87 -5.62 -15.93 2.55
C GLY A 87 -5.19 -14.72 3.38
N VAL A 88 -5.93 -13.61 3.30
CA VAL A 88 -5.66 -12.42 4.13
C VAL A 88 -5.84 -12.72 5.62
N LEU A 89 -6.89 -13.44 6.00
CA LEU A 89 -7.13 -13.81 7.39
C LEU A 89 -6.06 -14.76 7.94
N ALA A 90 -5.65 -15.77 7.15
CA ALA A 90 -4.58 -16.68 7.52
C ALA A 90 -3.24 -15.95 7.67
N TYR A 91 -2.94 -15.01 6.77
CA TYR A 91 -1.74 -14.17 6.88
C TYR A 91 -1.75 -13.31 8.14
N LEU A 92 -2.88 -12.65 8.41
CA LEU A 92 -3.09 -11.86 9.64
C LEU A 92 -2.87 -12.71 10.90
N ALA A 93 -3.49 -13.89 10.95
CA ALA A 93 -3.34 -14.82 12.06
C ALA A 93 -1.87 -15.27 12.21
N ALA A 94 -1.16 -15.54 11.12
CA ALA A 94 0.25 -15.91 11.15
C ALA A 94 1.14 -14.79 11.69
N VAL A 95 0.91 -13.53 11.28
CA VAL A 95 1.66 -12.36 11.79
C VAL A 95 1.42 -12.18 13.29
N ILE A 96 0.17 -12.25 13.73
CA ILE A 96 -0.18 -12.12 15.16
C ILE A 96 0.42 -13.28 15.96
N PHE A 97 0.31 -14.51 15.46
CA PHE A 97 0.86 -15.70 16.11
C PHE A 97 2.37 -15.59 16.26
N LEU A 98 3.10 -15.25 15.19
CA LEU A 98 4.54 -15.04 15.23
C LEU A 98 4.92 -13.99 16.28
N MET A 99 4.15 -12.91 16.36
CA MET A 99 4.38 -11.84 17.33
C MET A 99 4.12 -12.28 18.77
N ALA A 100 3.04 -13.03 19.00
CA ALA A 100 2.72 -13.61 20.30
C ALA A 100 3.79 -14.63 20.74
N SER A 101 4.26 -15.48 19.83
CA SER A 101 5.36 -16.41 20.10
C SER A 101 6.65 -15.67 20.45
N PHE A 102 6.96 -14.59 19.73
CA PHE A 102 8.13 -13.76 20.04
C PHE A 102 8.03 -13.12 21.44
N GLN A 103 6.85 -12.59 21.79
CA GLN A 103 6.58 -12.03 23.13
C GLN A 103 6.66 -13.09 24.23
N TRP A 104 6.20 -14.31 23.97
CA TRP A 104 6.29 -15.42 24.92
C TRP A 104 7.74 -15.80 25.25
N ILE A 105 8.64 -15.76 24.26
CA ILE A 105 10.03 -16.18 24.42
C ILE A 105 10.91 -15.05 24.99
N PHE A 106 10.73 -13.82 24.50
CA PHE A 106 11.66 -12.71 24.77
C PHE A 106 11.06 -11.56 25.58
N GLY A 107 9.77 -11.60 25.88
CA GLY A 107 9.03 -10.47 26.45
C GLY A 107 8.06 -10.87 27.57
N ASP A 108 7.19 -9.94 27.89
CA ASP A 108 6.07 -10.13 28.80
C ASP A 108 4.77 -10.03 28.02
N ILE A 109 4.15 -11.18 27.78
CA ILE A 109 2.90 -11.31 27.01
C ILE A 109 1.71 -10.65 27.72
N THR A 110 1.78 -10.48 29.05
CA THR A 110 0.70 -9.88 29.85
C THR A 110 0.80 -8.35 29.90
N SER A 111 1.99 -7.81 29.65
CA SER A 111 2.23 -6.36 29.70
C SER A 111 1.72 -5.65 28.44
N TRP A 112 0.68 -4.83 28.62
CA TRP A 112 0.17 -3.92 27.59
C TRP A 112 1.27 -3.05 26.98
N ARG A 113 2.20 -2.55 27.81
CA ARG A 113 3.32 -1.72 27.35
C ARG A 113 4.25 -2.48 26.41
N SER A 114 4.46 -3.78 26.65
CA SER A 114 5.24 -4.63 25.74
C SER A 114 4.55 -4.69 24.37
N TRP A 115 3.25 -4.99 24.32
CA TRP A 115 2.51 -5.02 23.06
C TRP A 115 2.57 -3.70 22.29
N MET A 116 2.48 -2.56 22.98
CA MET A 116 2.54 -1.24 22.34
C MET A 116 3.91 -0.91 21.76
N LYS A 117 5.00 -1.28 22.44
CA LYS A 117 6.37 -1.15 21.90
C LYS A 117 6.54 -1.85 20.55
N TRP A 118 5.88 -2.99 20.42
CA TRP A 118 6.00 -3.92 19.31
C TRP A 118 4.93 -3.74 18.23
N LEU A 119 3.96 -2.86 18.47
CA LEU A 119 2.89 -2.50 17.54
C LEU A 119 3.40 -2.01 16.16
N PRO A 120 4.49 -1.21 16.04
CA PRO A 120 5.03 -0.80 14.74
C PRO A 120 5.41 -1.99 13.88
N LEU A 121 6.08 -3.00 14.44
CA LEU A 121 6.46 -4.22 13.72
C LEU A 121 5.23 -5.05 13.34
N LEU A 122 4.22 -5.15 14.21
CA LEU A 122 2.98 -5.86 13.89
C LEU A 122 2.27 -5.21 12.70
N VAL A 123 2.11 -3.88 12.71
CA VAL A 123 1.48 -3.14 11.62
C VAL A 123 2.34 -3.22 10.35
N ALA A 124 3.67 -3.15 10.47
CA ALA A 124 4.58 -3.36 9.35
C ALA A 124 4.43 -4.74 8.71
N GLY A 125 4.29 -5.79 9.54
CA GLY A 125 4.00 -7.14 9.10
C GLY A 125 2.71 -7.18 8.29
N PHE A 126 1.61 -6.66 8.84
CA PHE A 126 0.33 -6.60 8.13
C PHE A 126 0.43 -5.88 6.78
N CYS A 127 1.01 -4.67 6.76
CA CYS A 127 1.16 -3.88 5.54
C CYS A 127 2.08 -4.53 4.50
N SER A 128 3.10 -5.28 4.96
CA SER A 128 4.00 -6.00 4.05
C SER A 128 3.27 -7.04 3.19
N GLY A 129 2.22 -7.68 3.71
CA GLY A 129 1.37 -8.58 2.91
C GLY A 129 0.71 -7.88 1.73
N GLY A 130 0.23 -6.65 1.92
CA GLY A 130 -0.30 -5.81 0.85
C GLY A 130 0.74 -5.48 -0.22
N PHE A 131 1.95 -5.09 0.20
CA PHE A 131 3.04 -4.80 -0.74
C PHE A 131 3.56 -6.04 -1.46
N VAL A 132 3.66 -7.20 -0.80
CA VAL A 132 3.99 -8.49 -1.45
C VAL A 132 2.94 -8.82 -2.50
N HIS A 133 1.66 -8.67 -2.18
CA HIS A 133 0.58 -8.91 -3.13
C HIS A 133 0.69 -8.00 -4.36
N MET A 134 0.95 -6.70 -4.15
CA MET A 134 1.20 -5.75 -5.25
C MET A 134 2.46 -6.10 -6.04
N ALA A 135 3.54 -6.52 -5.38
CA ALA A 135 4.78 -6.90 -6.04
C ALA A 135 4.59 -8.13 -6.94
N GLN A 136 3.86 -9.14 -6.47
CA GLN A 136 3.55 -10.35 -7.24
C GLN A 136 2.61 -10.07 -8.42
N ARG A 137 1.61 -9.19 -8.25
CA ARG A 137 0.65 -8.84 -9.31
C ARG A 137 1.24 -7.93 -10.38
N THR A 138 2.06 -6.96 -9.98
CA THR A 138 2.60 -5.94 -10.90
C THR A 138 3.97 -6.29 -11.44
N GLY A 139 4.77 -7.08 -10.71
CA GLY A 139 6.17 -7.35 -11.05
C GLY A 139 7.11 -6.15 -10.86
N PHE A 140 6.64 -5.00 -10.34
CA PHE A 140 7.50 -3.84 -10.15
C PHE A 140 8.40 -3.99 -8.92
N ALA A 141 9.72 -3.86 -9.12
CA ALA A 141 10.73 -3.96 -8.06
C ALA A 141 10.50 -2.99 -6.89
N ARG A 142 9.89 -1.82 -7.16
CA ARG A 142 9.59 -0.82 -6.12
C ARG A 142 8.66 -1.33 -5.02
N HIS A 143 7.76 -2.27 -5.33
CA HIS A 143 6.89 -2.85 -4.30
C HIS A 143 7.66 -3.79 -3.37
N TRP A 144 8.66 -4.52 -3.88
CA TRP A 144 9.59 -5.28 -3.04
C TRP A 144 10.46 -4.36 -2.17
N PHE A 145 10.90 -3.22 -2.73
CA PHE A 145 11.57 -2.19 -1.94
C PHE A 145 10.68 -1.68 -0.79
N LEU A 146 9.39 -1.43 -1.05
CA LEU A 146 8.44 -1.05 0.01
C LEU A 146 8.25 -2.13 1.07
N VAL A 147 8.29 -3.43 0.73
CA VAL A 147 8.27 -4.52 1.72
C VAL A 147 9.46 -4.41 2.68
N VAL A 148 10.66 -4.27 2.12
CA VAL A 148 11.91 -4.17 2.90
C VAL A 148 11.89 -2.92 3.78
N VAL A 149 11.52 -1.76 3.22
CA VAL A 149 11.41 -0.51 3.98
C VAL A 149 10.34 -0.62 5.07
N CYS A 150 9.16 -1.16 4.76
CA CYS A 150 8.06 -1.31 5.71
C CYS A 150 8.47 -2.15 6.92
N LEU A 151 9.04 -3.33 6.69
CA LEU A 151 9.49 -4.24 7.74
C LEU A 151 10.71 -3.70 8.49
N GLY A 152 11.74 -3.25 7.77
CA GLY A 152 12.97 -2.71 8.35
C GLY A 152 12.70 -1.48 9.22
N TRP A 153 11.86 -0.57 8.76
CA TRP A 153 11.43 0.59 9.54
C TRP A 153 10.54 0.21 10.72
N GLY A 154 9.69 -0.81 10.58
CA GLY A 154 8.91 -1.38 11.67
C GLY A 154 9.80 -1.91 12.80
N VAL A 155 10.82 -2.71 12.47
CA VAL A 155 11.82 -3.20 13.43
C VAL A 155 12.54 -2.03 14.09
N ALA A 156 13.05 -1.08 13.30
CA ALA A 156 13.76 0.09 13.83
C ALA A 156 12.90 0.88 14.83
N CYS A 157 11.64 1.15 14.50
CA CYS A 157 10.71 1.87 15.38
C CYS A 157 10.38 1.10 16.66
N SER A 158 10.31 -0.24 16.60
CA SER A 158 10.06 -1.08 17.78
C SER A 158 11.28 -1.23 18.71
N LEU A 159 12.49 -1.09 18.18
CA LEU A 159 13.73 -1.14 18.98
C LEU A 159 14.09 0.20 19.60
N MET A 160 13.67 1.31 19.02
CA MET A 160 13.89 2.65 19.56
C MET A 160 13.17 2.84 20.90
N ALA A 161 13.88 3.41 21.87
CA ALA A 161 13.26 3.86 23.12
C ALA A 161 12.27 5.01 22.81
N VAL A 162 11.03 4.83 23.27
CA VAL A 162 9.96 5.81 23.05
C VAL A 162 9.31 6.21 24.39
N PRO A 163 9.03 7.51 24.60
CA PRO A 163 8.40 7.98 25.84
C PRO A 163 6.94 7.50 25.99
N SER A 164 6.22 7.43 24.86
CA SER A 164 4.81 7.06 24.82
C SER A 164 4.62 5.72 24.10
N ALA A 165 3.55 5.02 24.47
CA ALA A 165 3.18 3.72 23.91
C ALA A 165 2.97 3.75 22.39
N TYR A 166 2.52 4.88 21.83
CA TYR A 166 2.15 5.00 20.42
C TYR A 166 3.16 5.76 19.56
N GLU A 167 4.19 6.36 20.18
CA GLU A 167 5.18 7.15 19.46
C GLU A 167 5.92 6.32 18.40
N GLY A 168 6.19 5.04 18.69
CA GLY A 168 6.79 4.12 17.72
C GLY A 168 5.91 3.95 16.47
N LEU A 169 4.59 3.81 16.66
CA LEU A 169 3.66 3.63 15.54
C LEU A 169 3.54 4.93 14.73
N LYS A 170 3.54 6.08 15.40
CA LYS A 170 3.57 7.39 14.76
C LYS A 170 4.80 7.56 13.87
N ARG A 171 6.00 7.29 14.40
CA ARG A 171 7.27 7.35 13.65
C ARG A 171 7.27 6.37 12.48
N TRP A 172 6.72 5.18 12.68
CA TRP A 172 6.57 4.21 11.61
C TRP A 172 5.69 4.76 10.48
N ALA A 173 4.50 5.27 10.81
CA ALA A 173 3.58 5.83 9.84
C ALA A 173 4.17 7.04 9.10
N LEU A 174 4.86 7.96 9.80
CA LEU A 174 5.51 9.11 9.18
C LEU A 174 6.64 8.68 8.23
N GLY A 175 7.51 7.76 8.65
CA GLY A 175 8.64 7.31 7.83
C GLY A 175 8.19 6.56 6.59
N LEU A 176 7.29 5.57 6.75
CA LEU A 176 6.75 4.83 5.61
C LEU A 176 5.88 5.74 4.72
N GLY A 177 5.14 6.68 5.33
CA GLY A 177 4.33 7.68 4.63
C GLY A 177 5.18 8.59 3.76
N LEU A 178 6.31 9.08 4.28
CA LEU A 178 7.26 9.89 3.52
C LEU A 178 7.84 9.14 2.33
N VAL A 179 8.28 7.88 2.53
CA VAL A 179 8.82 7.06 1.44
C VAL A 179 7.78 6.82 0.36
N ASN A 180 6.55 6.45 0.72
CA ASN A 180 5.46 6.24 -0.22
C ASN A 180 5.09 7.53 -0.97
N LEU A 181 5.03 8.65 -0.27
CA LEU A 181 4.71 9.95 -0.85
C LEU A 181 5.75 10.36 -1.88
N LEU A 182 7.04 10.31 -1.53
CA LEU A 182 8.14 10.70 -2.42
C LEU A 182 8.24 9.75 -3.61
N MET A 183 8.19 8.44 -3.36
CA MET A 183 8.29 7.44 -4.43
C MET A 183 7.08 7.54 -5.38
N GLY A 184 5.86 7.63 -4.85
CA GLY A 184 4.64 7.80 -5.64
C GLY A 184 4.67 9.09 -6.45
N LEU A 185 5.12 10.20 -5.87
CA LEU A 185 5.27 11.46 -6.58
C LEU A 185 6.28 11.36 -7.73
N VAL A 186 7.46 10.78 -7.49
CA VAL A 186 8.48 10.59 -8.54
C VAL A 186 7.95 9.71 -9.66
N VAL A 187 7.34 8.57 -9.34
CA VAL A 187 6.75 7.67 -10.35
C VAL A 187 5.64 8.37 -11.13
N LEU A 188 4.79 9.13 -10.46
CA LEU A 188 3.72 9.90 -11.10
C LEU A 188 4.25 10.98 -12.05
N LEU A 189 5.28 11.72 -11.63
CA LEU A 189 5.91 12.74 -12.48
C LEU A 189 6.58 12.10 -13.70
N VAL A 190 7.28 10.98 -13.53
CA VAL A 190 7.89 10.22 -14.64
C VAL A 190 6.80 9.66 -15.55
N PHE A 191 5.70 9.14 -14.99
CA PHE A 191 4.57 8.63 -15.75
C PHE A 191 3.93 9.73 -16.60
N MET A 192 3.67 10.91 -16.04
CA MET A 192 3.10 12.04 -16.77
C MET A 192 4.03 12.55 -17.88
N ARG A 193 5.35 12.48 -17.69
CA ARG A 193 6.34 12.87 -18.70
C ARG A 193 6.43 11.84 -19.83
N THR A 194 6.32 10.56 -19.51
CA THR A 194 6.43 9.46 -20.48
C THR A 194 5.13 9.23 -21.25
N HIS A 195 3.99 9.58 -20.65
CA HIS A 195 2.66 9.43 -21.25
C HIS A 195 1.97 10.80 -21.34
N PRO A 196 2.35 11.66 -22.31
CA PRO A 196 1.65 12.91 -22.54
C PRO A 196 0.20 12.65 -22.92
N VAL A 197 -0.70 13.58 -22.56
CA VAL A 197 -2.12 13.50 -22.94
C VAL A 197 -2.20 13.52 -24.47
N ARG A 198 -2.82 12.51 -25.07
CA ARG A 198 -3.06 12.49 -26.51
C ARG A 198 -4.04 13.62 -26.83
N ALA A 199 -3.61 14.58 -27.64
CA ALA A 199 -4.51 15.62 -28.12
C ALA A 199 -5.67 14.95 -28.87
N ALA A 200 -6.91 15.25 -28.46
CA ALA A 200 -8.10 14.82 -29.18
C ALA A 200 -8.04 15.45 -30.58
N GLY A 201 -7.65 14.66 -31.59
CA GLY A 201 -7.63 15.08 -33.00
C GLY A 201 -6.38 14.76 -33.82
N ALA A 202 -5.29 14.24 -33.26
CA ALA A 202 -4.06 13.96 -34.02
C ALA A 202 -3.97 12.52 -34.59
N GLY A 203 -5.11 11.91 -34.94
CA GLY A 203 -5.18 10.46 -35.20
C GLY A 203 -6.08 9.95 -36.32
N ASP A 204 -6.84 10.80 -37.03
CA ASP A 204 -7.63 10.38 -38.21
C ASP A 204 -7.14 11.12 -39.48
N GLY A 205 -5.82 11.20 -39.61
CA GLY A 205 -5.15 11.71 -40.80
C GLY A 205 -4.11 10.71 -41.27
N SER A 206 -4.55 9.63 -41.93
CA SER A 206 -3.71 8.92 -42.89
C SER A 206 -4.59 8.41 -44.04
N PRO A 207 -4.14 8.63 -45.29
CA PRO A 207 -4.89 8.48 -46.54
C PRO A 207 -5.23 7.04 -46.91
#